data_AF-A0A8H6F389-F1
#
_entry.id   AF-A0A8H6F389-F1
#
_cell.length_a   1.000
_cell.length_b   1.000
_cell.length_c   1.000
_cell.angle_alpha   90.00
_cell.angle_beta   90.00
_cell.angle_gamma   90.00
#
_symmetry.space_group_name_H-M   'P 1'
#
loop_
_entity.id
_entity.type
_entity.pdbx_description
1 polymer ?
#
loop_
_entity_poly.entity_id
_entity_poly.type
_entity_poly.pdbx_seq_one_letter_code
_entity_poly.pdbx_strand_id
1 'polypeptide(L)'
;MFIFLSLPSGNEQPHSDKDRETLQTYQQSIRNSSSILQNSTYASGYGNITGYQLSYKDQLQGKSVADWPIHEFSPSHPWVESQEYSILPDEISQRVRKFWGISPVKDKAYLLNISGRADGEFQLIESKVKPTKLSIPKYLKEYYKSRENSFTSDEPTEDNREYFKKPIDKKGNVTTNEGVVSIAIKGSQYNFDDPKLSRFVGPEDKVDNAICVSMDLDIKDYPEIEDHSLVLNGVYFQETGSLIGVTNSAKFYGNYGLSHLTMGDKNFAIAKTLMTQFSNMTNDNELTMDDMNYGIVKAHEQCEYIAFIQFAKTNFTHERLREIDEELETPTGRPLPHEIPKIVIEEYLLYSPDCGKVLSLKPGSVFSGKKTEVTRAQMRNVLTGILVLVGFQLFLVLRQIKNAQTPGQLSLISSKTLFLLGYQDSLVAIMTLLLSTITVELYLILACIATIAFISCGVFEMRFMVSVLTTQANERGTSWWEILRGANAEREQQVPEEGPILPIANDPPPQETVPNQAWQETSYSNSIFASGFSITIVSMFIIFRHCSGEYSIEKHLSM
;
A
#
# COMPACT_ATOMS: atom_id res chain seq x y z
N MET A 1 -23.83 -11.51 10.27
CA MET A 1 -22.78 -11.92 9.32
C MET A 1 -21.61 -10.93 9.19
N PHE A 2 -21.76 -9.66 9.59
CA PHE A 2 -20.68 -8.66 9.57
C PHE A 2 -19.71 -8.70 10.77
N ILE A 3 -20.04 -9.42 11.85
CA ILE A 3 -19.21 -9.49 13.07
C ILE A 3 -17.98 -10.39 12.87
N PHE A 4 -18.04 -11.38 11.97
CA PHE A 4 -16.92 -12.27 11.68
C PHE A 4 -15.84 -11.65 10.76
N LEU A 5 -16.11 -10.51 10.11
CA LEU A 5 -15.12 -9.76 9.32
C LEU A 5 -14.36 -8.71 10.16
N SER A 6 -14.66 -8.60 11.46
CA SER A 6 -14.10 -7.57 12.36
C SER A 6 -13.19 -8.11 13.45
N LEU A 7 -13.01 -9.44 13.52
CA LEU A 7 -11.95 -10.01 14.35
C LEU A 7 -10.66 -9.97 13.52
N PRO A 8 -9.59 -9.28 13.96
CA PRO A 8 -8.31 -9.43 13.31
C PRO A 8 -7.95 -10.91 13.40
N SER A 9 -7.79 -11.57 12.25
CA SER A 9 -7.14 -12.89 12.15
C SER A 9 -5.63 -12.72 12.37
N GLY A 10 -5.25 -11.98 13.41
CA GLY A 10 -3.88 -11.60 13.68
C GLY A 10 -3.43 -12.29 14.95
N ASN A 11 -2.39 -13.12 14.83
CA ASN A 11 -1.73 -13.93 15.83
C ASN A 11 -2.23 -15.37 15.87
N GLU A 12 -1.77 -16.18 14.90
CA GLU A 12 -1.74 -17.63 15.08
C GLU A 12 -1.05 -17.94 16.42
N GLN A 13 -1.82 -18.45 17.38
CA GLN A 13 -1.25 -18.93 18.63
C GLN A 13 -0.56 -20.28 18.37
N PRO A 14 0.59 -20.54 18.99
CA PRO A 14 1.29 -21.80 18.77
C PRO A 14 0.42 -22.98 19.22
N HIS A 15 0.19 -23.93 18.32
CA HIS A 15 -0.75 -25.04 18.52
C HIS A 15 -0.12 -26.25 19.22
N SER A 16 1.21 -26.39 19.10
CA SER A 16 1.99 -27.49 19.67
C SER A 16 3.10 -26.98 20.58
N ASP A 17 3.54 -27.80 21.53
CA ASP A 17 4.75 -27.50 22.34
C ASP A 17 5.99 -27.33 21.46
N LYS A 18 6.05 -28.04 20.32
CA LYS A 18 7.12 -27.84 19.33
C LYS A 18 7.08 -26.46 18.70
N ASP A 19 5.89 -25.92 18.42
CA ASP A 19 5.73 -24.57 17.85
C ASP A 19 6.12 -23.49 18.86
N ARG A 20 5.85 -23.74 20.15
CA ARG A 20 6.27 -22.86 21.24
C ARG A 20 7.79 -22.85 21.36
N GLU A 21 8.44 -24.00 21.29
CA GLU A 21 9.89 -24.13 21.35
C GLU A 21 10.57 -23.47 20.13
N THR A 22 10.03 -23.66 18.92
CA THR A 22 10.58 -23.02 17.71
C THR A 22 10.43 -21.50 17.76
N LEU A 23 9.28 -20.99 18.22
CA LEU A 23 9.06 -19.56 18.40
C LEU A 23 10.03 -18.97 19.44
N GLN A 24 10.20 -19.63 20.59
CA GLN A 24 11.15 -19.20 21.62
C GLN A 24 12.58 -19.18 21.08
N THR A 25 12.97 -20.18 20.29
CA THR A 25 14.29 -20.23 19.64
C THR A 25 14.47 -19.10 18.63
N TYR A 26 13.42 -18.78 17.86
CA TYR A 26 13.41 -17.67 16.91
C TYR A 26 13.55 -16.32 17.62
N GLN A 27 12.76 -16.07 18.67
CA GLN A 27 12.87 -14.86 19.50
C GLN A 27 14.27 -14.74 20.11
N GLN A 28 14.84 -15.85 20.61
CA GLN A 28 16.20 -15.85 21.16
C GLN A 28 17.27 -15.54 20.11
N SER A 29 17.11 -16.04 18.88
CA SER A 29 18.01 -15.74 17.75
C SER A 29 18.04 -14.24 17.41
N ILE A 30 16.87 -13.60 17.43
CA ILE A 30 16.73 -12.17 17.18
C ILE A 30 17.35 -11.34 18.31
N ARG A 31 17.05 -11.68 19.58
CA ARG A 31 17.69 -11.01 20.74
C ARG A 31 19.20 -11.13 20.72
N ASN A 32 19.72 -12.30 20.35
CA ASN A 32 21.16 -12.50 20.22
C ASN A 32 21.74 -11.60 19.13
N SER A 33 21.08 -11.50 17.98
CA SER A 33 21.50 -10.60 16.89
C SER A 33 21.47 -9.13 17.29
N SER A 34 20.47 -8.71 18.06
CA SER A 34 20.37 -7.36 18.63
C SER A 34 21.51 -7.07 19.63
N SER A 35 21.79 -8.01 20.54
CA SER A 35 22.92 -7.94 21.48
C SER A 35 24.27 -7.85 20.76
N ILE A 36 24.44 -8.61 19.67
CA ILE A 36 25.66 -8.56 18.84
C ILE A 36 25.79 -7.18 18.20
N LEU A 37 24.72 -6.63 17.63
CA LEU A 37 24.73 -5.28 17.06
C LEU A 37 25.15 -4.24 18.13
N GLN A 38 24.55 -4.28 19.32
CA GLN A 38 24.85 -3.36 20.42
C GLN A 38 26.32 -3.42 20.88
N ASN A 39 26.89 -4.62 20.95
CA ASN A 39 28.27 -4.82 21.42
C ASN A 39 29.31 -4.74 20.28
N SER A 40 28.88 -4.69 19.02
CA SER A 40 29.78 -4.70 17.88
C SER A 40 30.63 -3.43 17.79
N THR A 41 31.86 -3.60 17.29
CA THR A 41 32.73 -2.51 16.85
C THR A 41 33.03 -2.69 15.37
N TYR A 42 33.52 -1.66 14.69
CA TYR A 42 33.87 -1.79 13.28
C TYR A 42 34.91 -2.89 13.07
N ALA A 43 35.94 -2.94 13.93
CA ALA A 43 37.01 -3.91 13.86
C ALA A 43 36.61 -5.35 14.21
N SER A 44 35.48 -5.58 14.91
CA SER A 44 35.04 -6.93 15.28
C SER A 44 34.31 -7.67 14.15
N GLY A 45 33.97 -6.98 13.05
CA GLY A 45 33.16 -7.52 11.96
C GLY A 45 31.71 -7.83 12.38
N TYR A 46 30.98 -8.55 11.51
CA TYR A 46 29.54 -8.80 11.65
C TYR A 46 29.15 -9.68 12.84
N GLY A 47 30.05 -10.49 13.38
CA GLY A 47 29.74 -11.44 14.46
C GLY A 47 28.82 -12.60 14.03
N ASN A 48 28.14 -13.23 14.99
CA ASN A 48 27.30 -14.40 14.76
C ASN A 48 25.87 -14.01 14.33
N ILE A 49 25.74 -13.31 13.20
CA ILE A 49 24.45 -12.89 12.66
C ILE A 49 24.06 -13.78 11.48
N THR A 50 22.81 -14.26 11.46
CA THR A 50 22.27 -15.09 10.37
C THR A 50 22.44 -14.39 9.01
N GLY A 51 23.13 -15.05 8.08
CA GLY A 51 23.42 -14.51 6.75
C GLY A 51 24.75 -13.78 6.62
N TYR A 52 25.42 -13.45 7.73
CA TYR A 52 26.74 -12.78 7.76
C TYR A 52 27.87 -13.65 8.32
N GLN A 53 27.56 -14.90 8.73
CA GLN A 53 28.54 -15.83 9.30
C GLN A 53 29.66 -16.22 8.33
N LEU A 54 29.39 -16.22 7.03
CA LEU A 54 30.36 -16.61 6.00
C LEU A 54 30.66 -15.40 5.12
N SER A 55 31.94 -15.16 4.82
CA SER A 55 32.35 -14.17 3.81
C SER A 55 31.96 -14.62 2.41
N TYR A 56 31.99 -13.70 1.45
CA TYR A 56 31.79 -14.03 0.04
C TYR A 56 32.77 -15.10 -0.44
N LYS A 57 34.06 -14.99 -0.07
CA LYS A 57 35.08 -15.99 -0.41
C LYS A 57 34.81 -17.36 0.21
N ASP A 58 34.37 -17.42 1.46
CA ASP A 58 34.03 -18.68 2.14
C ASP A 58 32.83 -19.38 1.48
N GLN A 59 31.84 -18.60 1.07
CA GLN A 59 30.66 -19.11 0.35
C GLN A 59 31.04 -19.66 -1.03
N LEU A 60 31.95 -19.00 -1.74
CA LEU A 60 32.51 -19.52 -3.00
C LEU A 60 33.30 -20.82 -2.83
N GLN A 61 33.99 -20.97 -1.69
CA GLN A 61 34.73 -22.19 -1.33
C GLN A 61 33.82 -23.31 -0.81
N GLY A 62 32.51 -23.04 -0.62
CA GLY A 62 31.54 -24.02 -0.15
C GLY A 62 31.69 -24.38 1.32
N LYS A 63 32.27 -23.49 2.15
CA LYS A 63 32.37 -23.71 3.60
C LYS A 63 30.99 -23.72 4.25
N SER A 64 30.86 -24.44 5.36
CA SER A 64 29.62 -24.57 6.10
C SER A 64 29.52 -23.57 7.24
N VAL A 65 28.30 -23.13 7.55
CA VAL A 65 28.00 -22.30 8.74
C VAL A 65 28.36 -23.02 10.04
N ALA A 66 28.39 -24.35 10.05
CA ALA A 66 28.75 -25.14 11.23
C ALA A 66 30.20 -24.94 11.68
N ASP A 67 31.07 -24.48 10.78
CA ASP A 67 32.49 -24.27 11.04
C ASP A 67 32.80 -22.84 11.55
N TRP A 68 31.75 -22.06 11.85
CA TRP A 68 31.89 -20.72 12.42
C TRP A 68 32.36 -20.78 13.89
N PRO A 69 33.28 -19.90 14.34
CA PRO A 69 33.92 -18.80 13.61
C PRO A 69 35.11 -19.27 12.75
N ILE A 70 35.15 -18.83 11.48
CA ILE A 70 36.25 -19.14 10.54
C ILE A 70 37.37 -18.10 10.64
N HIS A 71 37.01 -16.86 10.96
CA HIS A 71 37.91 -15.73 11.10
C HIS A 71 37.76 -15.15 12.51
N GLU A 72 38.89 -14.94 13.18
CA GLU A 72 38.94 -14.26 14.46
C GLU A 72 39.51 -12.86 14.27
N PHE A 73 38.73 -11.86 14.68
CA PHE A 73 39.13 -10.46 14.61
C PHE A 73 39.65 -10.01 15.97
N SER A 74 40.79 -9.34 15.96
CA SER A 74 41.41 -8.77 17.15
C SER A 74 41.89 -7.36 16.83
N PRO A 75 42.24 -6.53 17.82
CA PRO A 75 42.84 -5.22 17.55
C PRO A 75 44.10 -5.28 16.67
N SER A 76 44.82 -6.42 16.68
CA SER A 76 45.99 -6.66 15.82
C SER A 76 45.66 -7.14 14.41
N HIS A 77 44.47 -7.72 14.21
CA HIS A 77 43.95 -8.16 12.91
C HIS A 77 42.49 -7.69 12.79
N PRO A 78 42.27 -6.38 12.54
CA PRO A 78 40.93 -5.83 12.50
C PRO A 78 40.18 -6.29 11.25
N TRP A 79 38.86 -6.36 11.36
CA TRP A 79 38.00 -6.55 10.20
C TRP A 79 38.20 -5.41 9.19
N VAL A 80 38.27 -5.76 7.92
CA VAL A 80 38.39 -4.83 6.79
C VAL A 80 37.40 -5.25 5.72
N GLU A 81 36.77 -4.27 5.09
CA GLU A 81 35.87 -4.48 3.96
C GLU A 81 36.65 -4.97 2.72
N SER A 82 36.76 -6.29 2.62
CA SER A 82 37.34 -7.05 1.52
C SER A 82 36.53 -8.33 1.28
N GLN A 83 36.64 -8.91 0.09
CA GLN A 83 35.96 -10.16 -0.26
C GLN A 83 36.27 -11.34 0.70
N GLU A 84 37.38 -11.27 1.42
CA GLU A 84 37.80 -12.30 2.39
C GLU A 84 37.03 -12.24 3.71
N TYR A 85 36.56 -11.06 4.10
CA TYR A 85 35.92 -10.84 5.41
C TYR A 85 34.51 -10.27 5.32
N SER A 86 34.12 -9.75 4.15
CA SER A 86 32.82 -9.17 3.85
C SER A 86 31.93 -10.11 3.06
N ILE A 87 30.62 -9.91 3.15
CA ILE A 87 29.63 -10.53 2.27
C ILE A 87 29.63 -9.89 0.87
N LEU A 88 30.24 -8.72 0.73
CA LEU A 88 30.32 -8.01 -0.54
C LEU A 88 31.55 -8.48 -1.36
N PRO A 89 31.37 -8.73 -2.67
CA PRO A 89 32.49 -8.93 -3.59
C PRO A 89 33.35 -7.66 -3.72
N ASP A 90 34.66 -7.82 -3.95
CA ASP A 90 35.56 -6.67 -4.14
C ASP A 90 35.13 -5.78 -5.31
N GLU A 91 34.56 -6.38 -6.37
CA GLU A 91 34.00 -5.66 -7.52
C GLU A 91 32.91 -4.67 -7.11
N ILE A 92 32.02 -5.08 -6.20
CA ILE A 92 30.92 -4.26 -5.69
C ILE A 92 31.46 -3.20 -4.72
N SER A 93 32.27 -3.60 -3.74
CA SER A 93 32.81 -2.68 -2.74
C SER A 93 33.66 -1.58 -3.39
N GLN A 94 34.45 -1.90 -4.43
CA GLN A 94 35.19 -0.90 -5.20
C GLN A 94 34.29 0.06 -5.98
N ARG A 95 33.17 -0.43 -6.53
CA ARG A 95 32.23 0.41 -7.28
C ARG A 95 31.46 1.36 -6.36
N VAL A 96 30.99 0.86 -5.22
CA VAL A 96 30.32 1.68 -4.20
C VAL A 96 31.25 2.80 -3.72
N ARG A 97 32.53 2.50 -3.43
CA ARG A 97 33.53 3.51 -3.03
C ARG A 97 33.77 4.63 -4.05
N LYS A 98 33.37 4.47 -5.32
CA LYS A 98 33.56 5.49 -6.38
C LYS A 98 32.49 6.59 -6.39
N PHE A 99 31.34 6.37 -5.77
CA PHE A 99 30.25 7.35 -5.78
C PHE A 99 29.66 7.61 -4.38
N TRP A 100 29.65 6.60 -3.51
CA TRP A 100 28.96 6.65 -2.23
C TRP A 100 29.73 7.48 -1.21
N GLY A 101 29.13 8.57 -0.74
CA GLY A 101 29.64 9.32 0.41
C GLY A 101 30.83 10.25 0.14
N ILE A 102 31.16 10.53 -1.13
CA ILE A 102 32.39 11.27 -1.50
C ILE A 102 32.28 12.78 -1.29
N SER A 103 31.08 13.33 -1.43
CA SER A 103 30.86 14.77 -1.52
C SER A 103 30.14 15.33 -0.29
N PRO A 104 30.83 15.54 0.86
CA PRO A 104 30.18 16.08 2.04
C PRO A 104 29.56 17.46 1.79
N VAL A 105 28.57 17.81 2.60
CA VAL A 105 27.93 19.14 2.59
C VAL A 105 28.98 20.20 2.93
N LYS A 106 29.03 21.26 2.11
CA LYS A 106 29.84 22.46 2.35
C LYS A 106 28.91 23.67 2.45
N ASP A 107 28.31 24.05 1.32
CA ASP A 107 27.33 25.14 1.23
C ASP A 107 25.94 24.63 0.84
N LYS A 108 25.89 23.77 -0.18
CA LYS A 108 24.69 23.13 -0.70
C LYS A 108 24.39 21.85 0.06
N ALA A 109 23.18 21.76 0.63
CA ALA A 109 22.73 20.63 1.42
C ALA A 109 21.99 19.59 0.57
N TYR A 110 22.02 18.35 1.03
CA TYR A 110 21.13 17.29 0.56
C TYR A 110 19.74 17.45 1.19
N LEU A 111 18.73 16.82 0.59
CA LEU A 111 17.37 16.82 1.14
C LEU A 111 17.38 16.28 2.58
N LEU A 112 16.70 16.95 3.51
CA LEU A 112 16.61 16.50 4.90
C LEU A 112 15.55 15.40 5.04
N ASN A 113 14.33 15.71 4.59
CA ASN A 113 13.27 14.74 4.42
C ASN A 113 13.23 14.24 2.96
N ILE A 114 13.57 12.96 2.79
CA ILE A 114 13.58 12.24 1.49
C ILE A 114 12.31 11.42 1.26
N SER A 115 11.26 11.62 2.06
CA SER A 115 10.01 10.89 1.92
C SER A 115 9.32 11.25 0.60
N GLY A 116 9.07 10.26 -0.24
CA GLY A 116 8.52 10.46 -1.57
C GLY A 116 8.65 9.24 -2.45
N ARG A 117 8.21 9.37 -3.70
CA ARG A 117 8.36 8.34 -4.72
C ARG A 117 9.22 8.88 -5.84
N ALA A 118 10.24 8.11 -6.22
CA ALA A 118 11.12 8.42 -7.33
C ALA A 118 11.19 7.22 -8.28
N ASP A 119 11.08 7.51 -9.57
CA ASP A 119 11.06 6.51 -10.61
C ASP A 119 12.25 6.73 -11.56
N GLY A 120 12.77 5.66 -12.13
CA GLY A 120 13.82 5.70 -13.13
C GLY A 120 14.03 4.35 -13.80
N GLU A 121 15.09 4.25 -14.60
CA GLU A 121 15.39 3.03 -15.35
C GLU A 121 16.61 2.32 -14.77
N PHE A 122 16.60 0.99 -14.82
CA PHE A 122 17.77 0.17 -14.50
C PHE A 122 18.37 -0.47 -15.72
N GLN A 123 19.65 -0.78 -15.58
CA GLN A 123 20.39 -1.68 -16.44
C GLN A 123 21.07 -2.75 -15.58
N LEU A 124 20.92 -4.01 -15.99
CA LEU A 124 21.62 -5.15 -15.42
C LEU A 124 23.08 -5.10 -15.87
N ILE A 125 24.00 -5.21 -14.92
CA ILE A 125 25.43 -5.26 -15.21
C ILE A 125 25.86 -6.71 -15.32
N GLU A 126 26.51 -7.05 -16.43
CA GLU A 126 27.27 -8.28 -16.56
C GLU A 126 28.45 -8.25 -15.58
N SER A 127 28.25 -8.85 -14.41
CA SER A 127 29.28 -8.95 -13.37
C SER A 127 29.79 -10.39 -13.24
N LYS A 128 31.02 -10.56 -12.75
CA LYS A 128 31.57 -11.90 -12.46
C LYS A 128 31.07 -12.48 -11.14
N VAL A 129 30.14 -11.78 -10.49
CA VAL A 129 29.63 -12.11 -9.18
C VAL A 129 28.76 -13.35 -9.29
N LYS A 130 29.18 -14.41 -8.59
CA LYS A 130 28.39 -15.62 -8.44
C LYS A 130 27.38 -15.47 -7.30
N PRO A 131 26.20 -16.11 -7.41
CA PRO A 131 25.22 -16.16 -6.33
C PRO A 131 25.79 -16.92 -5.13
N THR A 132 25.44 -16.44 -3.95
CA THR A 132 25.82 -17.01 -2.66
C THR A 132 24.68 -17.83 -2.09
N LYS A 133 24.99 -18.95 -1.45
CA LYS A 133 23.96 -19.85 -0.91
C LYS A 133 23.57 -19.43 0.50
N LEU A 134 22.71 -18.41 0.61
CA LEU A 134 22.09 -18.04 1.88
C LEU A 134 21.06 -19.11 2.27
N SER A 135 21.21 -19.68 3.47
CA SER A 135 20.42 -20.84 3.88
C SER A 135 19.70 -20.56 5.18
N ILE A 136 18.40 -20.86 5.20
CA ILE A 136 17.57 -20.74 6.40
C ILE A 136 18.14 -21.63 7.52
N PRO A 137 18.11 -21.19 8.79
CA PRO A 137 18.51 -22.01 9.93
C PRO A 137 17.83 -23.38 9.98
N LYS A 138 18.54 -24.40 10.50
CA LYS A 138 18.06 -25.80 10.51
C LYS A 138 16.71 -25.95 11.22
N TYR A 139 16.54 -25.32 12.39
CA TYR A 139 15.31 -25.40 13.18
C TYR A 139 14.09 -24.85 12.43
N LEU A 140 14.23 -23.75 11.68
CA LEU A 140 13.15 -23.20 10.86
C LEU A 140 12.85 -24.07 9.63
N LYS A 141 13.86 -24.68 9.01
CA LYS A 141 13.66 -25.65 7.92
C LYS A 141 12.88 -26.88 8.39
N GLU A 142 13.18 -27.38 9.58
CA GLU A 142 12.47 -28.52 10.18
C GLU A 142 11.02 -28.16 10.53
N TYR A 143 10.80 -26.98 11.11
CA TYR A 143 9.46 -26.43 11.36
C TYR A 143 8.64 -26.35 10.07
N TYR A 144 9.19 -25.73 9.03
CA TYR A 144 8.52 -25.56 7.74
C TYR A 144 8.15 -26.90 7.10
N LYS A 145 9.08 -27.87 7.08
CA LYS A 145 8.83 -29.23 6.57
C LYS A 145 7.78 -29.98 7.37
N SER A 146 7.73 -29.83 8.70
CA SER A 146 6.69 -30.48 9.49
C SER A 146 5.31 -29.94 9.15
N ARG A 147 5.19 -28.63 8.88
CA ARG A 147 3.91 -28.01 8.52
C ARG A 147 3.47 -28.39 7.10
N GLU A 148 4.40 -28.47 6.14
CA GLU A 148 4.15 -28.97 4.78
C GLU A 148 3.57 -30.40 4.78
N ASN A 149 4.16 -31.30 5.57
CA ASN A 149 3.68 -32.68 5.68
C ASN A 149 2.31 -32.77 6.37
N SER A 150 2.02 -31.94 7.37
CA SER A 150 0.71 -31.91 8.06
C SER A 150 -0.45 -31.49 7.14
N PHE A 151 -0.19 -30.65 6.13
CA PHE A 151 -1.23 -30.27 5.15
C PHE A 151 -1.54 -31.34 4.10
N THR A 152 -0.70 -32.38 3.96
CA THR A 152 -0.98 -33.49 3.04
C THR A 152 -1.92 -34.56 3.61
N SER A 153 -2.24 -34.49 4.91
CA SER A 153 -3.07 -35.49 5.61
C SER A 153 -4.54 -35.10 5.82
N ASP A 154 -4.92 -33.83 5.67
CA ASP A 154 -6.30 -33.36 5.83
C ASP A 154 -6.86 -32.85 4.48
N GLU A 155 -8.15 -33.11 4.23
CA GLU A 155 -8.81 -32.84 2.94
C GLU A 155 -8.52 -31.42 2.41
N PRO A 156 -8.04 -31.29 1.16
CA PRO A 156 -7.42 -30.06 0.74
C PRO A 156 -8.44 -29.04 0.20
N THR A 157 -8.61 -27.91 0.89
CA THR A 157 -9.19 -26.71 0.29
C THR A 157 -8.27 -26.20 -0.84
N GLU A 158 -8.84 -25.78 -1.97
CA GLU A 158 -8.08 -25.36 -3.16
C GLU A 158 -7.20 -24.11 -2.92
N ASP A 159 -7.57 -23.24 -1.98
CA ASP A 159 -6.82 -22.00 -1.67
C ASP A 159 -5.40 -22.25 -1.09
N ASN A 160 -5.21 -23.34 -0.34
CA ASN A 160 -3.94 -23.61 0.33
C ASN A 160 -2.95 -24.41 -0.53
N ARG A 161 -3.39 -24.91 -1.70
CA ARG A 161 -2.56 -25.75 -2.59
C ARG A 161 -1.66 -24.95 -3.52
N GLU A 162 -1.94 -23.67 -3.73
CA GLU A 162 -1.23 -22.86 -4.75
C GLU A 162 0.13 -22.33 -4.26
N TYR A 163 0.33 -22.21 -2.94
CA TYR A 163 1.59 -21.76 -2.34
C TYR A 163 2.76 -22.76 -2.49
N PHE A 164 2.48 -24.06 -2.73
CA PHE A 164 3.47 -25.12 -2.51
C PHE A 164 3.89 -25.93 -3.75
N LYS A 165 3.45 -25.56 -4.98
CA LYS A 165 3.66 -26.42 -6.17
C LYS A 165 4.44 -25.84 -7.35
N LYS A 166 4.72 -24.54 -7.43
CA LYS A 166 5.53 -23.98 -8.53
C LYS A 166 7.00 -23.89 -8.12
N PRO A 167 7.97 -24.17 -9.02
CA PRO A 167 9.32 -23.66 -8.83
C PRO A 167 9.17 -22.14 -8.76
N ILE A 168 9.29 -21.59 -7.55
CA ILE A 168 9.06 -20.17 -7.32
C ILE A 168 10.14 -19.46 -8.11
N ASP A 169 9.75 -18.77 -9.18
CA ASP A 169 10.58 -17.72 -9.72
C ASP A 169 10.74 -16.69 -8.59
N LYS A 170 11.95 -16.60 -8.04
CA LYS A 170 12.20 -15.82 -6.84
C LYS A 170 11.92 -14.36 -7.19
N LYS A 171 11.02 -13.70 -6.45
CA LYS A 171 10.79 -12.26 -6.56
C LYS A 171 12.12 -11.52 -6.42
N GLY A 172 12.46 -10.70 -7.40
CA GLY A 172 13.73 -10.01 -7.49
C GLY A 172 14.80 -10.74 -8.31
N ASN A 173 14.51 -11.90 -8.89
CA ASN A 173 15.36 -12.56 -9.88
C ASN A 173 15.13 -11.96 -11.27
N VAL A 174 15.63 -10.74 -11.49
CA VAL A 174 15.45 -10.05 -12.75
C VAL A 174 16.16 -10.79 -13.89
N THR A 175 15.38 -11.22 -14.88
CA THR A 175 15.88 -11.94 -16.06
C THR A 175 16.21 -11.00 -17.22
N THR A 176 15.55 -9.84 -17.29
CA THR A 176 15.79 -8.85 -18.36
C THR A 176 16.99 -7.95 -18.07
N ASN A 177 17.53 -7.37 -19.15
CA ASN A 177 18.71 -6.49 -19.06
C ASN A 177 18.35 -5.06 -18.69
N GLU A 178 17.12 -4.62 -18.96
CA GLU A 178 16.68 -3.26 -18.72
C GLU A 178 15.20 -3.23 -18.32
N GLY A 179 14.83 -2.25 -17.52
CA GLY A 179 13.46 -2.03 -17.10
C GLY A 179 13.31 -0.79 -16.24
N VAL A 180 12.19 -0.70 -15.53
CA VAL A 180 11.81 0.44 -14.70
C VAL A 180 11.95 0.08 -13.22
N VAL A 181 12.59 0.95 -12.45
CA VAL A 181 12.63 0.88 -10.99
C VAL A 181 11.82 2.02 -10.42
N SER A 182 10.92 1.69 -9.51
CA SER A 182 10.21 2.67 -8.67
C SER A 182 10.68 2.48 -7.23
N ILE A 183 11.13 3.55 -6.59
CA ILE A 183 11.54 3.54 -5.18
C ILE A 183 10.62 4.51 -4.43
N ALA A 184 9.78 3.95 -3.54
CA ALA A 184 9.07 4.73 -2.55
C ALA A 184 9.88 4.74 -1.26
N ILE A 185 10.20 5.94 -0.78
CA ILE A 185 11.04 6.17 0.39
C ILE A 185 10.18 6.78 1.48
N LYS A 186 10.29 6.24 2.69
CA LYS A 186 9.68 6.78 3.90
C LYS A 186 10.76 7.00 4.95
N GLY A 187 11.14 8.26 5.14
CA GLY A 187 12.05 8.67 6.20
C GLY A 187 11.32 8.75 7.53
N SER A 188 11.95 8.27 8.59
CA SER A 188 11.54 8.57 9.97
C SER A 188 11.99 9.98 10.35
N GLN A 189 11.39 10.58 11.37
CA GLN A 189 11.94 11.81 11.93
C GLN A 189 13.30 11.52 12.62
N TYR A 190 14.01 12.58 13.02
CA TYR A 190 15.22 12.41 13.81
C TYR A 190 14.95 11.58 15.05
N ASN A 191 15.95 10.84 15.51
CA ASN A 191 15.74 9.85 16.56
C ASN A 191 15.17 10.46 17.86
N PHE A 192 15.50 11.72 18.16
CA PHE A 192 15.00 12.44 19.32
C PHE A 192 13.61 13.07 19.15
N ASP A 193 13.14 13.26 17.91
CA ASP A 193 11.82 13.85 17.61
C ASP A 193 10.77 12.79 17.27
N ASP A 194 11.19 11.64 16.72
CA ASP A 194 10.26 10.59 16.32
C ASP A 194 9.55 9.99 17.56
N PRO A 195 8.20 9.90 17.56
CA PRO A 195 7.42 9.47 18.72
C PRO A 195 7.68 8.00 19.13
N LYS A 196 8.24 7.18 18.22
CA LYS A 196 8.60 5.79 18.46
C LYS A 196 10.08 5.67 18.87
N LEU A 197 11.00 6.39 18.21
CA LEU A 197 12.44 6.31 18.55
C LEU A 197 12.77 7.03 19.85
N SER A 198 12.19 8.22 20.08
CA SER A 198 12.54 9.13 21.18
C SER A 198 12.48 8.49 22.57
N ARG A 199 11.66 7.45 22.74
CA ARG A 199 11.54 6.65 23.97
C ARG A 199 12.81 5.88 24.33
N PHE A 200 13.65 5.60 23.35
CA PHE A 200 14.86 4.79 23.47
C PHE A 200 16.15 5.61 23.31
N VAL A 201 16.05 6.95 23.23
CA VAL A 201 17.19 7.84 23.02
C VAL A 201 17.67 8.43 24.34
N GLY A 202 18.92 8.11 24.71
CA GLY A 202 19.62 8.79 25.80
C GLY A 202 20.12 10.18 25.40
N PRO A 203 20.55 11.03 26.36
CA PRO A 203 21.06 12.38 26.06
C PRO A 203 22.28 12.38 25.13
N GLU A 204 23.11 11.33 25.21
CA GLU A 204 24.36 11.17 24.46
C GLU A 204 24.16 10.47 23.10
N ASP A 205 23.00 9.85 22.86
CA ASP A 205 22.71 9.05 21.66
C ASP A 205 21.90 9.81 20.60
N LYS A 206 21.86 11.14 20.69
CA LYS A 206 21.14 12.00 19.74
C LYS A 206 21.90 12.06 18.42
N VAL A 207 21.19 11.81 17.32
CA VAL A 207 21.74 11.82 15.97
C VAL A 207 20.97 12.84 15.16
N ASP A 208 21.65 13.89 14.70
CA ASP A 208 21.06 15.02 13.95
C ASP A 208 21.45 15.05 12.47
N ASN A 209 22.33 14.15 12.03
CA ASN A 209 22.89 14.11 10.68
C ASN A 209 22.52 12.84 9.90
N ALA A 210 21.65 11.99 10.45
CA ALA A 210 21.16 10.79 9.79
C ALA A 210 19.77 10.38 10.30
N ILE A 211 19.02 9.67 9.46
CA ILE A 211 17.66 9.18 9.76
C ILE A 211 17.48 7.72 9.35
N CYS A 212 16.57 7.01 10.03
CA CYS A 212 16.12 5.67 9.64
C CYS A 212 15.12 5.76 8.49
N VAL A 213 15.22 4.85 7.53
CA VAL A 213 14.41 4.87 6.31
C VAL A 213 13.84 3.50 6.01
N SER A 214 12.57 3.44 5.60
CA SER A 214 11.96 2.29 4.96
C SER A 214 11.80 2.58 3.47
N MET A 215 12.15 1.61 2.62
CA MET A 215 12.05 1.74 1.18
C MET A 215 11.25 0.58 0.59
N ASP A 216 10.26 0.91 -0.22
CA ASP A 216 9.56 -0.04 -1.06
C ASP A 216 10.13 0.08 -2.48
N LEU A 217 10.74 -1.01 -2.93
CA LEU A 217 11.43 -1.12 -4.21
C LEU A 217 10.60 -1.99 -5.13
N ASP A 218 10.08 -1.40 -6.21
CA ASP A 218 9.38 -2.11 -7.27
C ASP A 218 10.27 -2.14 -8.52
N ILE A 219 10.65 -3.34 -8.93
CA ILE A 219 11.43 -3.58 -10.15
C ILE A 219 10.51 -4.22 -11.18
N LYS A 220 10.34 -3.55 -12.32
CA LYS A 220 9.49 -3.99 -13.42
C LYS A 220 10.28 -4.09 -14.70
N ASP A 221 10.10 -5.18 -15.43
CA ASP A 221 10.68 -5.30 -16.76
C ASP A 221 9.98 -4.37 -17.76
N TYR A 222 10.62 -3.99 -18.88
CA TYR A 222 9.97 -3.15 -19.91
C TYR A 222 8.66 -3.69 -20.51
N PRO A 223 8.46 -5.01 -20.74
CA PRO A 223 7.15 -5.51 -21.10
C PRO A 223 6.15 -5.50 -19.93
N GLU A 224 6.57 -5.07 -18.73
CA GLU A 224 5.81 -4.99 -17.48
C GLU A 224 5.09 -6.31 -17.12
N ILE A 225 5.66 -7.44 -17.55
CA ILE A 225 5.13 -8.78 -17.29
C ILE A 225 5.52 -9.26 -15.89
N GLU A 226 6.78 -9.03 -15.51
CA GLU A 226 7.33 -9.38 -14.21
C GLU A 226 7.42 -8.14 -13.33
N ASP A 227 6.78 -8.22 -12.15
CA ASP A 227 6.80 -7.18 -11.12
C ASP A 227 7.38 -7.76 -9.83
N HIS A 228 8.46 -7.16 -9.35
CA HIS A 228 9.15 -7.57 -8.15
C HIS A 228 9.11 -6.45 -7.11
N SER A 229 8.26 -6.60 -6.10
CA SER A 229 8.18 -5.68 -4.97
C SER A 229 8.95 -6.21 -3.76
N LEU A 230 9.84 -5.36 -3.21
CA LEU A 230 10.75 -5.67 -2.12
C LEU A 230 10.74 -4.54 -1.09
N VAL A 231 10.77 -4.90 0.20
CA VAL A 231 10.87 -3.92 1.29
C VAL A 231 12.27 -3.97 1.90
N LEU A 232 12.93 -2.82 1.94
CA LEU A 232 14.25 -2.61 2.51
C LEU A 232 14.18 -1.63 3.66
N ASN A 233 14.98 -1.86 4.69
CA ASN A 233 15.20 -0.89 5.77
C ASN A 233 16.63 -0.36 5.72
N GLY A 234 16.82 0.88 6.14
CA GLY A 234 18.06 1.58 5.86
C GLY A 234 18.35 2.78 6.75
N VAL A 235 19.51 3.35 6.50
CA VAL A 235 19.97 4.61 7.10
C VAL A 235 20.34 5.57 5.98
N TYR A 236 19.87 6.80 6.12
CA TYR A 236 20.22 7.91 5.24
C TYR A 236 21.11 8.91 5.98
N PHE A 237 22.27 9.21 5.41
CA PHE A 237 23.24 10.17 5.92
C PHE A 237 23.04 11.51 5.21
N GLN A 238 22.60 12.53 5.95
CA GLN A 238 22.32 13.86 5.39
C GLN A 238 23.60 14.66 5.11
N GLU A 239 24.69 14.36 5.83
CA GLU A 239 26.00 15.01 5.63
C GLU A 239 26.61 14.67 4.26
N THR A 240 26.32 13.48 3.73
CA THR A 240 26.89 12.97 2.47
C THR A 240 25.85 12.70 1.40
N GLY A 241 24.56 12.75 1.72
CA GLY A 241 23.48 12.42 0.80
C GLY A 241 23.49 10.96 0.38
N SER A 242 24.08 10.08 1.19
CA SER A 242 24.23 8.66 0.89
C SER A 242 23.23 7.86 1.71
N LEU A 243 22.58 6.88 1.07
CA LEU A 243 21.64 5.97 1.69
C LEU A 243 22.13 4.54 1.50
N ILE A 244 21.94 3.74 2.53
CA ILE A 244 22.08 2.29 2.47
C ILE A 244 20.80 1.62 2.93
N GLY A 245 20.36 0.60 2.21
CA GLY A 245 19.20 -0.21 2.59
C GLY A 245 19.47 -1.70 2.41
N VAL A 246 18.84 -2.51 3.23
CA VAL A 246 18.96 -3.98 3.21
C VAL A 246 17.61 -4.63 3.36
N THR A 247 17.42 -5.77 2.70
CA THR A 247 16.29 -6.65 2.96
C THR A 247 16.50 -7.41 4.28
N ASN A 248 15.39 -7.86 4.87
CA ASN A 248 15.41 -8.67 6.09
C ASN A 248 14.48 -9.88 5.91
N SER A 249 14.98 -11.08 6.18
CA SER A 249 14.26 -12.36 6.05
C SER A 249 14.84 -13.43 6.99
N ALA A 250 14.24 -14.62 7.07
CA ALA A 250 14.75 -15.71 7.91
C ALA A 250 16.13 -16.28 7.48
N LYS A 251 16.59 -16.01 6.25
CA LYS A 251 17.94 -16.41 5.77
C LYS A 251 18.97 -15.28 5.85
N PHE A 252 18.52 -14.03 6.04
CA PHE A 252 19.39 -12.85 6.00
C PHE A 252 18.87 -11.77 6.96
N TYR A 253 19.59 -11.57 8.06
CA TYR A 253 19.28 -10.59 9.10
C TYR A 253 19.91 -9.23 8.78
N GLY A 254 19.48 -8.65 7.65
CA GLY A 254 20.07 -7.45 7.07
C GLY A 254 20.22 -6.30 8.06
N ASN A 255 19.15 -5.98 8.79
CA ASN A 255 19.09 -4.85 9.73
C ASN A 255 20.20 -4.89 10.80
N TYR A 256 20.57 -6.08 11.25
CA TYR A 256 21.58 -6.27 12.31
C TYR A 256 23.01 -6.19 11.80
N GLY A 257 23.25 -6.44 10.51
CA GLY A 257 24.57 -6.33 9.87
C GLY A 257 24.77 -5.06 9.04
N LEU A 258 23.75 -4.20 8.93
CA LEU A 258 23.76 -3.02 8.04
C LEU A 258 24.87 -2.03 8.39
N SER A 259 25.19 -1.84 9.67
CA SER A 259 26.18 -0.86 10.12
C SER A 259 27.56 -1.10 9.50
N HIS A 260 28.00 -2.35 9.38
CA HIS A 260 29.28 -2.72 8.76
C HIS A 260 29.33 -2.45 7.25
N LEU A 261 28.18 -2.39 6.58
CA LEU A 261 28.09 -2.13 5.13
C LEU A 261 28.25 -0.64 4.78
N THR A 262 28.40 0.25 5.77
CA THR A 262 28.49 1.71 5.59
C THR A 262 29.88 2.21 5.15
N MET A 263 30.80 1.31 4.78
CA MET A 263 32.10 1.62 4.15
C MET A 263 33.02 2.58 4.94
N GLY A 264 32.78 2.81 6.25
CA GLY A 264 33.68 3.59 7.09
C GLY A 264 33.26 3.73 8.56
N ASP A 265 34.23 3.97 9.44
CA ASP A 265 34.07 3.94 10.90
C ASP A 265 33.07 4.96 11.46
N LYS A 266 33.08 6.19 10.93
CA LYS A 266 32.16 7.26 11.35
C LYS A 266 30.71 6.89 11.04
N ASN A 267 30.46 6.44 9.81
CA ASN A 267 29.13 6.04 9.36
C ASN A 267 28.66 4.76 10.07
N PHE A 268 29.60 3.86 10.39
CA PHE A 268 29.34 2.66 11.18
C PHE A 268 28.76 3.01 12.56
N ALA A 269 29.41 3.94 13.28
CA ALA A 269 28.96 4.35 14.61
C ALA A 269 27.54 4.94 14.58
N ILE A 270 27.27 5.83 13.62
CA ILE A 270 25.95 6.45 13.44
C ILE A 270 24.88 5.39 13.09
N ALA A 271 25.17 4.53 12.10
CA ALA A 271 24.23 3.48 11.70
C ALA A 271 23.99 2.45 12.81
N LYS A 272 25.01 2.12 13.60
CA LYS A 272 24.87 1.23 14.76
C LYS A 272 23.90 1.81 15.77
N THR A 273 24.05 3.08 16.14
CA THR A 273 23.15 3.75 17.09
C THR A 273 21.71 3.74 16.58
N LEU A 274 21.49 4.14 15.31
CA LEU A 274 20.17 4.18 14.70
C LEU A 274 19.52 2.79 14.56
N MET A 275 20.26 1.79 14.10
CA MET A 275 19.74 0.42 13.95
C MET A 275 19.49 -0.26 15.30
N THR A 276 20.26 0.07 16.33
CA THR A 276 19.99 -0.38 17.70
C THR A 276 18.67 0.18 18.21
N GLN A 277 18.45 1.49 18.03
CA GLN A 277 17.20 2.14 18.42
C GLN A 277 16.01 1.60 17.60
N PHE A 278 16.22 1.36 16.30
CA PHE A 278 15.23 0.73 15.44
C PHE A 278 14.90 -0.70 15.88
N SER A 279 15.89 -1.51 16.25
CA SER A 279 15.67 -2.86 16.78
C SER A 279 14.88 -2.83 18.08
N ASN A 280 15.15 -1.88 18.98
CA ASN A 280 14.46 -1.75 20.26
C ASN A 280 12.97 -1.36 20.11
N MET A 281 12.57 -0.78 18.96
CA MET A 281 11.14 -0.55 18.69
C MET A 281 10.35 -1.84 18.55
N THR A 282 10.97 -2.85 17.96
CA THR A 282 10.36 -4.16 17.80
C THR A 282 10.53 -4.88 19.13
N ASN A 283 9.46 -4.98 19.91
CA ASN A 283 9.55 -5.73 21.16
C ASN A 283 9.72 -7.22 20.81
N ASP A 284 10.94 -7.74 20.97
CA ASP A 284 11.26 -9.14 20.63
C ASP A 284 10.36 -10.17 21.36
N ASN A 285 9.76 -9.77 22.49
CA ASN A 285 8.82 -10.60 23.26
C ASN A 285 7.42 -10.65 22.64
N GLU A 286 7.09 -9.68 21.80
CA GLU A 286 5.80 -9.57 21.09
C GLU A 286 5.84 -10.20 19.70
N LEU A 287 7.00 -10.73 19.26
CA LEU A 287 7.11 -11.44 18.00
C LEU A 287 6.22 -12.68 18.00
N THR A 288 5.35 -12.75 17.01
CA THR A 288 4.32 -13.78 16.88
C THR A 288 4.74 -14.90 15.92
N MET A 289 3.95 -15.97 15.87
CA MET A 289 4.13 -17.01 14.86
C MET A 289 3.99 -16.45 13.44
N ASP A 290 3.10 -15.48 13.24
CA ASP A 290 2.88 -14.85 11.94
C ASP A 290 4.13 -14.11 11.46
N ASP A 291 4.84 -13.41 12.36
CA ASP A 291 6.11 -12.74 12.03
C ASP A 291 7.19 -13.75 11.62
N MET A 292 7.27 -14.88 12.31
CA MET A 292 8.19 -15.96 11.98
C MET A 292 7.86 -16.59 10.63
N ASN A 293 6.58 -16.93 10.40
CA ASN A 293 6.09 -17.50 9.15
C ASN A 293 6.33 -16.54 7.98
N TYR A 294 6.02 -15.26 8.16
CA TYR A 294 6.29 -14.21 7.19
C TYR A 294 7.78 -14.15 6.83
N GLY A 295 8.67 -14.20 7.83
CA GLY A 295 10.12 -14.25 7.61
C GLY A 295 10.59 -15.48 6.82
N ILE A 296 9.99 -16.66 7.04
CA ILE A 296 10.29 -17.89 6.31
C ILE A 296 9.80 -17.82 4.86
N VAL A 297 8.54 -17.40 4.65
CA VAL A 297 7.95 -17.24 3.32
C VAL A 297 8.77 -16.24 2.51
N LYS A 298 9.13 -15.10 3.10
CA LYS A 298 10.00 -14.11 2.47
C LYS A 298 11.36 -14.69 2.05
N ALA A 299 11.96 -15.53 2.89
CA ALA A 299 13.24 -16.17 2.59
C ALA A 299 13.15 -17.18 1.43
N HIS A 300 11.98 -17.79 1.20
CA HIS A 300 11.74 -18.71 0.07
C HIS A 300 11.35 -17.98 -1.22
N GLU A 301 10.48 -16.98 -1.12
CA GLU A 301 9.90 -16.30 -2.27
C GLU A 301 10.77 -15.18 -2.83
N GLN A 302 11.63 -14.53 -2.04
CA GLN A 302 12.35 -13.32 -2.44
C GLN A 302 13.87 -13.51 -2.48
N CYS A 303 14.52 -12.82 -3.43
CA CYS A 303 15.95 -12.56 -3.42
C CYS A 303 16.27 -11.48 -2.37
N GLU A 304 17.39 -11.64 -1.66
CA GLU A 304 17.88 -10.57 -0.78
C GLU A 304 18.55 -9.47 -1.60
N TYR A 305 18.47 -8.24 -1.12
CA TYR A 305 19.06 -7.08 -1.78
C TYR A 305 19.73 -6.14 -0.78
N ILE A 306 20.85 -5.57 -1.21
CA ILE A 306 21.58 -4.49 -0.56
C ILE A 306 21.60 -3.32 -1.55
N ALA A 307 21.03 -2.20 -1.13
CA ALA A 307 20.89 -0.98 -1.91
C ALA A 307 21.87 0.07 -1.43
N PHE A 308 22.66 0.62 -2.35
CA PHE A 308 23.47 1.82 -2.15
C PHE A 308 22.94 2.92 -3.06
N ILE A 309 22.52 4.03 -2.49
CA ILE A 309 21.89 5.13 -3.23
C ILE A 309 22.60 6.44 -2.88
N GLN A 310 22.92 7.24 -3.89
CA GLN A 310 23.49 8.58 -3.73
C GLN A 310 22.54 9.62 -4.33
N PHE A 311 22.09 10.54 -3.50
CA PHE A 311 21.20 11.63 -3.91
C PHE A 311 22.00 12.81 -4.47
N ALA A 312 21.33 13.61 -5.30
CA ALA A 312 21.86 14.87 -5.81
C ALA A 312 21.83 15.98 -4.75
N LYS A 313 22.79 16.90 -4.82
CA LYS A 313 22.78 18.11 -3.99
C LYS A 313 21.68 19.07 -4.43
N THR A 314 21.01 19.70 -3.47
CA THR A 314 20.05 20.76 -3.78
C THR A 314 20.75 22.11 -3.92
N ASN A 315 20.06 23.11 -4.47
CA ASN A 315 20.58 24.48 -4.51
C ASN A 315 20.38 25.26 -3.21
N PHE A 316 19.81 24.63 -2.18
CA PHE A 316 19.44 25.27 -0.93
C PHE A 316 20.43 24.96 0.19
N THR A 317 20.51 25.87 1.16
CA THR A 317 21.23 25.64 2.41
C THR A 317 20.42 24.74 3.34
N HIS A 318 21.09 24.13 4.32
CA HIS A 318 20.47 23.25 5.30
C HIS A 318 19.31 23.93 6.05
N GLU A 319 19.50 25.16 6.53
CA GLU A 319 18.47 25.93 7.22
C GLU A 319 17.25 26.21 6.33
N ARG A 320 17.50 26.56 5.06
CA ARG A 320 16.41 26.84 4.12
C ARG A 320 15.61 25.58 3.78
N LEU A 321 16.27 24.43 3.69
CA LEU A 321 15.59 23.14 3.51
C LEU A 321 14.72 22.79 4.72
N ARG A 322 15.19 23.06 5.95
CA ARG A 322 14.41 22.86 7.16
C ARG A 322 13.15 23.72 7.16
N GLU A 323 13.25 25.01 6.82
CA GLU A 323 12.09 25.89 6.70
C GLU A 323 11.08 25.41 5.64
N ILE A 324 11.57 24.89 4.51
CA ILE A 324 10.73 24.32 3.46
C ILE A 324 10.00 23.07 3.98
N ASP A 325 10.72 22.18 4.67
CA ASP A 325 10.16 20.93 5.18
C ASP A 325 9.12 21.20 6.29
N GLU A 326 9.38 22.12 7.22
CA GLU A 326 8.43 22.54 8.25
C GLU A 326 7.14 23.13 7.66
N GLU A 327 7.25 23.96 6.61
CA GLU A 327 6.09 24.57 5.96
C GLU A 327 5.30 23.54 5.11
N LEU A 328 5.97 22.54 4.52
CA LEU A 328 5.31 21.47 3.78
C LEU A 328 4.59 20.48 4.71
N GLU A 329 5.15 20.19 5.88
CA GLU A 329 4.54 19.32 6.88
C GLU A 329 3.36 20.03 7.57
N THR A 330 3.58 21.30 7.97
CA THR A 330 2.58 22.13 8.63
C THR A 330 2.43 23.48 7.91
N PRO A 331 1.42 23.66 7.05
CA PRO A 331 1.29 24.89 6.29
C PRO A 331 0.92 26.07 7.20
N THR A 332 1.89 26.95 7.47
CA THR A 332 1.71 28.19 8.25
C THR A 332 1.49 29.42 7.38
N GLY A 333 1.63 29.28 6.05
CA GLY A 333 1.48 30.34 5.06
C GLY A 333 2.79 31.06 4.74
N ARG A 334 3.95 30.49 5.10
CA ARG A 334 5.25 31.06 4.72
C ARG A 334 5.49 30.91 3.22
N PRO A 335 6.13 31.88 2.56
CA PRO A 335 6.40 31.78 1.13
C PRO A 335 7.40 30.66 0.85
N LEU A 336 6.91 29.62 0.18
CA LEU A 336 7.73 28.56 -0.41
C LEU A 336 8.50 29.09 -1.63
N PRO A 337 9.68 28.53 -1.94
CA PRO A 337 10.38 28.86 -3.18
C PRO A 337 9.52 28.47 -4.40
N HIS A 338 9.75 29.14 -5.52
CA HIS A 338 9.01 28.88 -6.77
C HIS A 338 9.14 27.41 -7.22
N GLU A 339 10.31 26.81 -7.01
CA GLU A 339 10.56 25.40 -7.31
C GLU A 339 10.87 24.64 -6.02
N ILE A 340 9.98 23.71 -5.66
CA ILE A 340 10.17 22.80 -4.55
C ILE A 340 11.23 21.76 -4.95
N PRO A 341 12.25 21.49 -4.12
CA PRO A 341 13.29 20.54 -4.46
C PRO A 341 12.71 19.13 -4.65
N LYS A 342 13.02 18.53 -5.78
CA LYS A 342 12.63 17.16 -6.15
C LYS A 342 13.64 16.16 -5.61
N ILE A 343 13.19 14.92 -5.41
CA ILE A 343 14.09 13.80 -5.11
C ILE A 343 14.80 13.45 -6.42
N VAL A 344 16.13 13.52 -6.44
CA VAL A 344 16.94 13.16 -7.60
C VAL A 344 18.04 12.23 -7.13
N ILE A 345 18.15 11.06 -7.78
CA ILE A 345 19.18 10.07 -7.50
C ILE A 345 20.23 10.19 -8.60
N GLU A 346 21.49 10.51 -8.23
CA GLU A 346 22.59 10.62 -9.19
C GLU A 346 23.10 9.25 -9.60
N GLU A 347 23.28 8.35 -8.62
CA GLU A 347 23.75 7.01 -8.85
C GLU A 347 23.18 6.06 -7.79
N TYR A 348 22.83 4.85 -8.20
CA TYR A 348 22.47 3.77 -7.29
C TYR A 348 23.01 2.43 -7.77
N LEU A 349 23.19 1.53 -6.81
CA LEU A 349 23.63 0.16 -7.02
C LEU A 349 22.79 -0.76 -6.13
N LEU A 350 22.06 -1.69 -6.75
CA LEU A 350 21.34 -2.76 -6.06
C LEU A 350 22.09 -4.06 -6.29
N TYR A 351 22.53 -4.69 -5.20
CA TYR A 351 23.23 -5.96 -5.23
C TYR A 351 22.41 -7.05 -4.55
N SER A 352 22.16 -8.16 -5.26
CA SER A 352 21.55 -9.35 -4.68
C SER A 352 22.58 -10.45 -4.40
N PRO A 353 22.87 -10.76 -3.12
CA PRO A 353 23.79 -11.85 -2.79
C PRO A 353 23.23 -13.23 -3.13
N ASP A 354 21.92 -13.49 -2.96
CA ASP A 354 21.31 -14.82 -3.20
C ASP A 354 21.17 -15.13 -4.70
N CYS A 355 20.82 -14.13 -5.50
CA CYS A 355 20.53 -14.28 -6.93
C CYS A 355 21.71 -13.86 -7.84
N GLY A 356 22.74 -13.20 -7.28
CA GLY A 356 23.95 -12.81 -8.00
C GLY A 356 23.71 -11.71 -9.04
N LYS A 357 22.70 -10.86 -8.82
CA LYS A 357 22.29 -9.80 -9.75
C LYS A 357 22.79 -8.44 -9.26
N VAL A 358 23.21 -7.59 -10.20
CA VAL A 358 23.68 -6.24 -9.94
C VAL A 358 22.94 -5.29 -10.86
N LEU A 359 22.09 -4.44 -10.29
CA LEU A 359 21.33 -3.43 -11.01
C LEU A 359 21.95 -2.07 -10.77
N SER A 360 22.01 -1.25 -11.81
CA SER A 360 22.45 0.15 -11.70
C SER A 360 21.62 1.06 -12.57
N LEU A 361 21.74 2.36 -12.33
CA LEU A 361 21.13 3.38 -13.17
C LEU A 361 21.57 3.24 -14.63
N LYS A 362 20.60 3.22 -15.55
CA LYS A 362 20.89 3.26 -16.99
C LYS A 362 21.48 4.62 -17.37
N PRO A 363 22.61 4.68 -18.09
CA PRO A 363 23.24 5.96 -18.44
C PRO A 363 22.31 6.81 -19.32
N GLY A 364 22.06 8.05 -18.91
CA GLY A 364 21.23 9.00 -19.64
C GLY A 364 19.76 9.02 -19.25
N SER A 365 19.30 8.14 -18.35
CA SER A 365 17.97 8.26 -17.73
C SER A 365 18.03 9.17 -16.50
N VAL A 366 16.97 9.94 -16.28
CA VAL A 366 16.85 10.82 -15.11
C VAL A 366 16.04 10.08 -14.06
N PHE A 367 16.66 9.76 -12.93
CA PHE A 367 15.96 9.19 -11.78
C PHE A 367 15.45 10.31 -10.89
N SER A 368 14.15 10.61 -10.97
CA SER A 368 13.57 11.73 -10.24
C SER A 368 12.17 11.47 -9.72
N GLY A 369 11.82 12.17 -8.64
CA GLY A 369 10.61 11.96 -7.88
C GLY A 369 10.09 13.21 -7.20
N LYS A 370 8.82 13.17 -6.82
CA LYS A 370 8.19 14.21 -5.99
C LYS A 370 8.16 13.73 -4.54
N LYS A 371 8.29 14.69 -3.63
CA LYS A 371 8.09 14.44 -2.20
C LYS A 371 6.64 14.07 -1.89
N THR A 372 6.44 13.26 -0.87
CA THR A 372 5.11 12.78 -0.44
C THR A 372 4.19 13.95 -0.09
N GLU A 373 4.72 14.98 0.58
CA GLU A 373 3.96 16.15 1.03
C GLU A 373 3.41 16.95 -0.16
N VAL A 374 4.20 17.05 -1.24
CA VAL A 374 3.77 17.74 -2.48
C VAL A 374 2.65 16.96 -3.16
N THR A 375 2.80 15.64 -3.29
CA THR A 375 1.77 14.78 -3.87
C THR A 375 0.49 14.82 -3.01
N ARG A 376 0.63 14.81 -1.69
CA ARG A 376 -0.49 14.95 -0.75
C ARG A 376 -1.21 16.28 -0.90
N ALA A 377 -0.48 17.39 -1.02
CA ALA A 377 -1.06 18.71 -1.25
C ALA A 377 -1.83 18.77 -2.59
N GLN A 378 -1.28 18.16 -3.65
CA GLN A 378 -1.96 18.03 -4.94
C GLN A 378 -3.27 17.24 -4.81
N MET A 379 -3.23 16.08 -4.15
CA MET A 379 -4.43 15.25 -3.89
C MET A 379 -5.49 16.00 -3.08
N ARG A 380 -5.07 16.74 -2.05
CA ARG A 380 -5.98 17.57 -1.24
C ARG A 380 -6.71 18.61 -2.08
N ASN A 381 -6.01 19.27 -3.01
CA ASN A 381 -6.62 20.26 -3.90
C ASN A 381 -7.63 19.62 -4.86
N VAL A 382 -7.31 18.46 -5.44
CA VAL A 382 -8.23 17.70 -6.30
C VAL A 382 -9.47 17.26 -5.53
N LEU A 383 -9.30 16.69 -4.34
CA LEU A 383 -10.42 16.28 -3.48
C LEU A 383 -11.29 17.46 -3.04
N THR A 384 -10.69 18.62 -2.79
CA THR A 384 -11.44 19.84 -2.49
C THR A 384 -12.28 20.28 -3.70
N GLY A 385 -11.75 20.16 -4.92
CA GLY A 385 -12.51 20.37 -6.15
C GLY A 385 -13.69 19.41 -6.28
N ILE A 386 -13.49 18.11 -6.02
CA ILE A 386 -14.55 17.11 -6.03
C ILE A 386 -15.62 17.42 -4.98
N LEU A 387 -15.23 17.85 -3.77
CA LEU A 387 -16.18 18.25 -2.73
C LEU A 387 -17.08 19.40 -3.19
N VAL A 388 -16.52 20.42 -3.85
CA VAL A 388 -17.29 21.54 -4.42
C VAL A 388 -18.22 21.04 -5.52
N LEU A 389 -17.76 20.14 -6.39
CA LEU A 389 -18.58 19.57 -7.47
C LEU A 389 -19.78 18.78 -6.93
N VAL A 390 -19.57 17.92 -5.93
CA VAL A 390 -20.65 17.13 -5.30
C VAL A 390 -21.63 18.05 -4.56
N GLY A 391 -21.14 19.09 -3.87
CA GLY A 391 -21.99 20.10 -3.26
C GLY A 391 -22.82 20.88 -4.28
N PHE A 392 -22.23 21.22 -5.43
CA PHE A 392 -22.93 21.88 -6.53
C PHE A 392 -23.96 20.96 -7.19
N GLN A 393 -23.65 19.68 -7.37
CA GLN A 393 -24.59 18.68 -7.85
C GLN A 393 -25.80 18.55 -6.94
N LEU A 394 -25.59 18.44 -5.62
CA LEU A 394 -26.69 18.44 -4.65
C LEU A 394 -27.56 19.69 -4.77
N PHE A 395 -26.95 20.87 -4.92
CA PHE A 395 -27.69 22.12 -5.14
C PHE A 395 -28.56 22.08 -6.40
N LEU A 396 -28.03 21.57 -7.51
CA LEU A 396 -28.78 21.42 -8.76
C LEU A 396 -29.93 20.43 -8.63
N VAL A 397 -29.72 19.29 -7.96
CA VAL A 397 -30.77 18.29 -7.71
C VAL A 397 -31.89 18.88 -6.86
N LEU A 398 -31.56 19.59 -5.78
CA LEU A 398 -32.56 20.28 -4.96
C LEU A 398 -33.36 21.32 -5.76
N ARG A 399 -32.68 22.05 -6.65
CA ARG A 399 -33.33 23.01 -7.56
C ARG A 399 -34.25 22.31 -8.55
N GLN A 400 -33.84 21.16 -9.08
CA GLN A 400 -34.66 20.35 -9.98
C GLN A 400 -35.91 19.82 -9.27
N ILE A 401 -35.77 19.26 -8.06
CA ILE A 401 -36.89 18.80 -7.23
C ILE A 401 -37.85 19.95 -6.95
N LYS A 402 -37.34 21.15 -6.63
CA LYS A 402 -38.17 22.34 -6.38
C LYS A 402 -38.95 22.80 -7.62
N ASN A 403 -38.38 22.64 -8.81
CA ASN A 403 -39.02 23.08 -10.05
C ASN A 403 -40.02 22.04 -10.59
N ALA A 404 -39.80 20.75 -10.32
CA ALA A 404 -40.63 19.64 -10.78
C ALA A 404 -41.76 19.31 -9.78
N GLN A 405 -42.63 20.29 -9.50
CA GLN A 405 -43.72 20.11 -8.53
C GLN A 405 -45.01 19.56 -9.13
N THR A 406 -45.16 19.60 -10.47
CA THR A 406 -46.40 19.17 -11.12
C THR A 406 -46.26 17.75 -11.70
N PRO A 407 -47.31 16.91 -11.61
CA PRO A 407 -47.26 15.53 -12.10
C PRO A 407 -46.94 15.44 -13.61
N GLY A 408 -47.46 16.37 -14.41
CA GLY A 408 -47.16 16.43 -15.85
C GLY A 408 -45.70 16.82 -16.18
N GLN A 409 -44.99 17.49 -15.26
CA GLN A 409 -43.55 17.70 -15.42
C GLN A 409 -42.75 16.47 -14.98
N LEU A 410 -43.19 15.78 -13.92
CA LEU A 410 -42.55 14.56 -13.43
C LEU A 410 -42.62 13.42 -14.46
N SER A 411 -43.70 13.30 -15.22
CA SER A 411 -43.83 12.24 -16.23
C SER A 411 -42.91 12.42 -17.44
N LEU A 412 -42.52 13.66 -17.77
CA LEU A 412 -41.57 13.97 -18.85
C LEU A 412 -40.11 13.64 -18.48
N ILE A 413 -39.79 13.46 -17.20
CA ILE A 413 -38.42 13.17 -16.75
C ILE A 413 -38.08 11.70 -17.04
N SER A 414 -36.96 11.47 -17.73
CA SER A 414 -36.51 10.10 -17.99
C SER A 414 -36.10 9.40 -16.69
N SER A 415 -36.74 8.26 -16.40
CA SER A 415 -36.37 7.43 -15.25
C SER A 415 -34.95 6.86 -15.42
N LYS A 416 -34.52 6.57 -16.65
CA LYS A 416 -33.17 6.03 -16.92
C LYS A 416 -32.05 6.99 -16.55
N THR A 417 -32.23 8.30 -16.77
CA THR A 417 -31.24 9.30 -16.36
C THR A 417 -31.16 9.44 -14.84
N LEU A 418 -32.27 9.28 -14.12
CA LEU A 418 -32.28 9.27 -12.65
C LEU A 418 -31.57 8.05 -12.07
N PHE A 419 -31.74 6.88 -12.69
CA PHE A 419 -30.98 5.69 -12.31
C PHE A 419 -29.47 5.86 -12.52
N LEU A 420 -29.05 6.49 -13.62
CA LEU A 420 -27.62 6.75 -13.88
C LEU A 420 -27.03 7.77 -12.88
N LEU A 421 -27.78 8.83 -12.57
CA LEU A 421 -27.37 9.84 -11.59
C LEU A 421 -27.21 9.21 -10.19
N GLY A 422 -28.21 8.46 -9.74
CA GLY A 422 -28.15 7.77 -8.45
C GLY A 422 -27.08 6.69 -8.39
N TYR A 423 -26.80 6.01 -9.50
CA TYR A 423 -25.69 5.07 -9.61
C TYR A 423 -24.33 5.76 -9.49
N GLN A 424 -24.15 6.91 -10.13
CA GLN A 424 -22.93 7.70 -10.02
C GLN A 424 -22.69 8.14 -8.56
N ASP A 425 -23.71 8.71 -7.91
CA ASP A 425 -23.55 9.24 -6.55
C ASP A 425 -23.30 8.15 -5.52
N SER A 426 -23.93 6.99 -5.68
CA SER A 426 -23.66 5.82 -4.85
C SER A 426 -22.26 5.24 -5.08
N LEU A 427 -21.76 5.20 -6.32
CA LEU A 427 -20.37 4.85 -6.59
C LEU A 427 -19.39 5.82 -5.91
N VAL A 428 -19.60 7.13 -6.07
CA VAL A 428 -18.74 8.15 -5.44
C VAL A 428 -18.77 7.99 -3.91
N ALA A 429 -19.94 7.78 -3.32
CA ALA A 429 -20.08 7.58 -1.88
C ALA A 429 -19.31 6.35 -1.36
N ILE A 430 -19.49 5.20 -2.00
CA ILE A 430 -18.84 3.95 -1.59
C ILE A 430 -17.33 3.99 -1.84
N MET A 431 -16.89 4.49 -2.99
CA MET A 431 -15.46 4.59 -3.34
C MET A 431 -14.71 5.55 -2.41
N THR A 432 -15.29 6.72 -2.11
CA THR A 432 -14.66 7.68 -1.18
C THR A 432 -14.68 7.17 0.26
N LEU A 433 -15.70 6.42 0.67
CA LEU A 433 -15.71 5.73 1.96
C LEU A 433 -14.60 4.68 2.05
N LEU A 434 -14.43 3.83 1.03
CA LEU A 434 -13.33 2.86 0.99
C LEU A 434 -11.97 3.57 1.01
N LEU A 435 -11.78 4.60 0.18
CA LEU A 435 -10.52 5.32 0.13
C LEU A 435 -10.19 6.00 1.48
N SER A 436 -11.22 6.40 2.24
CA SER A 436 -11.07 6.98 3.57
C SER A 436 -10.49 6.00 4.60
N THR A 437 -10.74 4.69 4.46
CA THR A 437 -10.18 3.69 5.38
C THR A 437 -8.70 3.41 5.08
N ILE A 438 -8.28 3.60 3.83
CA ILE A 438 -6.89 3.39 3.39
C ILE A 438 -6.04 4.63 3.69
N THR A 439 -6.58 5.84 3.50
CA THR A 439 -5.83 7.10 3.56
C THR A 439 -6.17 7.95 4.79
N VAL A 440 -5.56 7.59 5.93
CA VAL A 440 -5.79 8.25 7.24
C VAL A 440 -5.60 9.77 7.18
N GLU A 441 -4.60 10.24 6.42
CA GLU A 441 -4.23 11.65 6.34
C GLU A 441 -5.21 12.54 5.57
N LEU A 442 -6.05 11.96 4.70
CA LEU A 442 -7.06 12.65 3.88
C LEU A 442 -8.49 12.30 4.31
N TYR A 443 -8.63 11.55 5.41
CA TYR A 443 -9.88 11.00 5.92
C TYR A 443 -11.01 12.04 6.02
N LEU A 444 -10.74 13.22 6.59
CA LEU A 444 -11.76 14.23 6.84
C LEU A 444 -12.46 14.68 5.54
N ILE A 445 -11.70 14.97 4.49
CA ILE A 445 -12.25 15.46 3.21
C ILE A 445 -13.01 14.32 2.51
N LEU A 446 -12.46 13.12 2.51
CA LEU A 446 -13.10 11.95 1.91
C LEU A 446 -14.41 11.59 2.62
N ALA A 447 -14.44 11.66 3.96
CA ALA A 447 -15.66 11.45 4.74
C ALA A 447 -16.72 12.53 4.45
N CYS A 448 -16.34 13.80 4.29
CA CYS A 448 -17.26 14.85 3.87
C CYS A 448 -17.85 14.58 2.48
N ILE A 449 -17.03 14.19 1.51
CA ILE A 449 -17.53 13.84 0.17
C ILE A 449 -18.50 12.65 0.23
N ALA A 450 -18.11 11.59 0.95
CA ALA A 450 -18.92 10.39 1.10
C ALA A 450 -20.28 10.72 1.74
N THR A 451 -20.29 11.48 2.83
CA THR A 451 -21.53 11.84 3.54
C THR A 451 -22.49 12.69 2.69
N ILE A 452 -21.97 13.68 1.94
CA ILE A 452 -22.82 14.48 1.04
C ILE A 452 -23.37 13.59 -0.08
N ALA A 453 -22.54 12.76 -0.70
CA ALA A 453 -22.99 11.83 -1.76
C ALA A 453 -24.03 10.82 -1.25
N PHE A 454 -23.88 10.30 -0.03
CA PHE A 454 -24.88 9.45 0.62
C PHE A 454 -26.21 10.16 0.86
N ILE A 455 -26.18 11.43 1.29
CA ILE A 455 -27.39 12.22 1.49
C ILE A 455 -28.07 12.52 0.14
N SER A 456 -27.30 12.88 -0.89
CA SER A 456 -27.79 13.11 -2.26
C SER A 456 -28.53 11.87 -2.79
N CYS A 457 -27.84 10.73 -2.87
CA CYS A 457 -28.41 9.51 -3.43
C CYS A 457 -29.51 8.90 -2.54
N GLY A 458 -29.25 8.76 -1.23
CA GLY A 458 -30.11 8.01 -0.31
C GLY A 458 -31.39 8.74 0.09
N VAL A 459 -31.35 10.07 0.22
CA VAL A 459 -32.51 10.86 0.70
C VAL A 459 -33.19 11.57 -0.46
N PHE A 460 -32.47 12.40 -1.22
CA PHE A 460 -33.08 13.30 -2.19
C PHE A 460 -33.42 12.59 -3.50
N GLU A 461 -32.43 11.99 -4.14
CA GLU A 461 -32.60 11.35 -5.44
C GLU A 461 -33.52 10.15 -5.37
N MET A 462 -33.40 9.35 -4.31
CA MET A 462 -34.28 8.20 -4.13
C MET A 462 -35.75 8.59 -4.00
N ARG A 463 -36.06 9.58 -3.15
CA ARG A 463 -37.43 10.10 -2.99
C ARG A 463 -37.95 10.69 -4.29
N PHE A 464 -37.10 11.43 -5.00
CA PHE A 464 -37.44 12.01 -6.28
C PHE A 464 -37.74 10.93 -7.34
N MET A 465 -36.94 9.87 -7.38
CA MET A 465 -37.12 8.76 -8.33
C MET A 465 -38.38 7.95 -8.03
N VAL A 466 -38.69 7.67 -6.76
CA VAL A 466 -39.96 7.00 -6.40
C VAL A 466 -41.15 7.83 -6.88
N SER A 467 -41.13 9.16 -6.65
CA SER A 467 -42.20 10.05 -7.12
C SER A 467 -42.35 10.05 -8.64
N VAL A 468 -41.26 10.01 -9.40
CA VAL A 468 -41.31 9.94 -10.87
C VAL A 468 -41.88 8.59 -11.33
N LEU A 469 -41.44 7.48 -10.74
CA LEU A 469 -41.89 6.15 -11.12
C LEU A 469 -43.37 5.92 -10.81
N THR A 470 -43.87 6.40 -9.67
CA THR A 470 -45.28 6.28 -9.32
C THR A 470 -46.17 7.11 -10.25
N THR A 471 -45.75 8.34 -10.60
CA THR A 471 -46.48 9.15 -11.57
C THR A 471 -46.48 8.52 -12.97
N GLN A 472 -45.33 8.01 -13.43
CA GLN A 472 -45.24 7.31 -14.72
C GLN A 472 -46.02 6.01 -14.76
N ALA A 473 -46.10 5.28 -13.64
CA ALA A 473 -46.91 4.07 -13.54
C ALA A 473 -48.41 4.38 -13.63
N ASN A 474 -48.86 5.47 -13.00
CA ASN A 474 -50.25 5.92 -13.09
C ASN A 474 -50.65 6.35 -14.51
N GLU A 475 -49.77 7.05 -15.25
CA GLU A 475 -50.05 7.46 -16.63
C GLU A 475 -49.99 6.31 -17.64
N ARG A 476 -49.23 5.25 -17.35
CA ARG A 476 -49.21 4.02 -18.18
C ARG A 476 -50.51 3.23 -18.10
N GLY A 477 -51.35 3.47 -17.08
CA GLY A 477 -52.64 2.81 -16.90
C GLY A 477 -53.74 3.28 -17.85
N THR A 478 -53.52 4.36 -18.60
CA THR A 478 -54.49 4.87 -19.59
C THR A 478 -53.94 4.64 -21.00
N SER A 479 -54.39 3.57 -21.65
CA SER A 479 -54.06 3.34 -23.06
C SER A 479 -54.55 4.53 -23.89
N TRP A 480 -53.81 4.93 -24.92
CA TRP A 480 -54.26 5.97 -25.86
C TRP A 480 -55.66 5.65 -26.42
N TRP A 481 -56.00 4.36 -26.51
CA TRP A 481 -57.32 3.85 -26.87
C TRP A 481 -58.43 4.13 -25.83
N GLU A 482 -58.11 4.14 -24.53
CA GLU A 482 -59.06 4.47 -23.45
C GLU A 482 -59.26 5.98 -23.32
N ILE A 483 -58.20 6.76 -23.51
CA ILE A 483 -58.27 8.24 -23.51
C ILE A 483 -59.08 8.73 -24.72
N LEU A 484 -58.89 8.13 -25.91
CA LEU A 484 -59.63 8.48 -27.13
C LEU A 484 -61.08 7.99 -27.12
N ARG A 485 -61.43 6.94 -26.35
CA ARG A 485 -62.81 6.45 -26.22
C ARG A 485 -63.66 7.20 -25.21
N GLY A 486 -63.08 8.15 -24.46
CA GLY A 486 -63.75 9.11 -23.60
C GLY A 486 -65.00 8.57 -22.90
N ALA A 487 -64.85 7.97 -21.72
CA ALA A 487 -65.91 7.75 -20.71
C ALA A 487 -67.35 7.42 -21.21
N ASN A 488 -67.49 6.67 -22.31
CA ASN A 488 -68.75 6.09 -22.75
C ASN A 488 -68.63 4.57 -22.66
N ALA A 489 -68.51 4.06 -21.44
CA ALA A 489 -68.88 2.68 -21.16
C ALA A 489 -70.38 2.69 -20.88
N GLU A 490 -71.17 2.45 -21.93
CA GLU A 490 -72.58 2.12 -21.83
C GLU A 490 -72.75 0.95 -20.84
N ARG A 491 -73.60 1.15 -19.83
CA ARG A 491 -74.10 0.08 -18.98
C ARG A 491 -74.82 -0.93 -19.87
N GLU A 492 -74.24 -2.12 -20.04
CA GLU A 492 -74.99 -3.27 -20.58
C GLU A 492 -76.07 -3.66 -19.55
N GLN A 493 -77.29 -3.17 -19.78
CA GLN A 493 -78.50 -3.63 -19.10
C GLN A 493 -78.85 -5.05 -19.60
N GLN A 494 -78.59 -6.05 -18.77
CA GLN A 494 -79.26 -7.34 -18.88
C GLN A 494 -80.72 -7.18 -18.46
N VAL A 495 -81.63 -7.46 -19.39
CA VAL A 495 -83.08 -7.45 -19.23
C VAL A 495 -83.54 -8.65 -18.40
N PRO A 496 -84.40 -8.47 -17.38
CA PRO A 496 -85.31 -9.51 -16.93
C PRO A 496 -86.74 -9.22 -17.40
N GLU A 497 -87.38 -10.24 -17.99
CA GLU A 497 -88.82 -10.27 -18.27
C GLU A 497 -89.67 -10.21 -16.99
N GLU A 498 -90.77 -9.45 -17.09
CA GLU A 498 -92.03 -9.43 -16.31
C GLU A 498 -92.01 -9.21 -14.78
N GLY A 499 -92.47 -8.00 -14.37
CA GLY A 499 -92.97 -7.68 -13.03
C GLY A 499 -93.06 -6.16 -12.77
N PRO A 500 -94.09 -5.63 -12.07
CA PRO A 500 -94.34 -4.19 -12.00
C PRO A 500 -93.36 -3.44 -11.10
N ILE A 501 -93.15 -2.19 -11.50
CA ILE A 501 -92.15 -1.21 -11.07
C ILE A 501 -92.33 -0.81 -9.60
N LEU A 502 -91.29 -0.98 -8.79
CA LEU A 502 -91.06 -0.21 -7.55
C LEU A 502 -89.60 0.29 -7.54
N PRO A 503 -89.32 1.53 -7.09
CA PRO A 503 -87.98 2.09 -7.13
C PRO A 503 -87.15 1.51 -5.98
N ILE A 504 -86.17 0.67 -6.31
CA ILE A 504 -85.12 0.29 -5.37
C ILE A 504 -84.02 1.33 -5.48
N ALA A 505 -83.66 1.90 -4.33
CA ALA A 505 -82.56 2.85 -4.19
C ALA A 505 -81.27 2.26 -4.78
N ASN A 506 -80.59 3.00 -5.65
CA ASN A 506 -79.25 2.64 -6.07
C ASN A 506 -78.32 2.67 -4.85
N ASP A 507 -77.69 1.54 -4.57
CA ASP A 507 -76.54 1.46 -3.68
C ASP A 507 -75.44 2.44 -4.15
N PRO A 508 -74.64 3.01 -3.22
CA PRO A 508 -73.48 3.80 -3.61
C PRO A 508 -72.57 2.97 -4.52
N PRO A 509 -71.96 3.58 -5.56
CA PRO A 509 -71.11 2.84 -6.50
C PRO A 509 -70.00 2.13 -5.73
N PRO A 510 -69.62 0.90 -6.14
CA PRO A 510 -68.52 0.18 -5.53
C PRO A 510 -67.27 1.05 -5.60
N GLN A 511 -66.65 1.29 -4.44
CA GLN A 511 -65.32 1.87 -4.39
C GLN A 511 -64.40 0.95 -5.20
N GLU A 512 -63.95 1.41 -6.37
CA GLU A 512 -62.75 0.88 -6.98
C GLU A 512 -61.66 0.91 -5.90
N THR A 513 -61.14 -0.27 -5.60
CA THR A 513 -60.02 -0.43 -4.68
C THR A 513 -58.83 0.26 -5.33
N VAL A 514 -58.63 1.54 -4.99
CA VAL A 514 -57.40 2.25 -5.27
C VAL A 514 -56.28 1.34 -4.81
N PRO A 515 -55.39 0.85 -5.69
CA PRO A 515 -54.30 0.00 -5.27
C PRO A 515 -53.54 0.77 -4.21
N ASN A 516 -53.35 0.12 -3.08
CA ASN A 516 -52.91 0.71 -1.84
C ASN A 516 -51.57 1.43 -2.08
N GLN A 517 -51.58 2.75 -2.32
CA GLN A 517 -50.45 3.51 -2.90
C GLN A 517 -49.16 3.32 -2.09
N ALA A 518 -49.29 3.18 -0.77
CA ALA A 518 -48.20 2.89 0.15
C ALA A 518 -47.45 1.57 -0.17
N TRP A 519 -48.14 0.53 -0.63
CA TRP A 519 -47.53 -0.75 -1.00
C TRP A 519 -46.75 -0.67 -2.30
N GLN A 520 -47.24 0.11 -3.27
CA GLN A 520 -46.54 0.34 -4.54
C GLN A 520 -45.27 1.17 -4.31
N GLU A 521 -45.35 2.27 -3.55
CA GLU A 521 -44.18 3.09 -3.19
C GLU A 521 -43.10 2.29 -2.46
N THR A 522 -43.51 1.45 -1.49
CA THR A 522 -42.58 0.61 -0.73
C THR A 522 -41.93 -0.47 -1.61
N SER A 523 -42.67 -1.06 -2.54
CA SER A 523 -42.16 -2.06 -3.48
C SER A 523 -41.12 -1.48 -4.45
N TYR A 524 -41.41 -0.30 -5.03
CA TYR A 524 -40.46 0.40 -5.89
C TYR A 524 -39.20 0.82 -5.13
N SER A 525 -39.38 1.39 -3.92
CA SER A 525 -38.29 1.77 -3.03
C SER A 525 -37.34 0.61 -2.72
N ASN A 526 -37.88 -0.55 -2.33
CA ASN A 526 -37.08 -1.73 -1.99
C ASN A 526 -36.37 -2.33 -3.22
N SER A 527 -37.04 -2.37 -4.37
CA SER A 527 -36.45 -2.85 -5.64
C SER A 527 -35.29 -1.96 -6.11
N ILE A 528 -35.47 -0.64 -6.01
CA ILE A 528 -34.44 0.36 -6.31
C ILE A 528 -33.23 0.18 -5.39
N PHE A 529 -33.45 0.08 -4.08
CA PHE A 529 -32.36 -0.09 -3.12
C PHE A 529 -31.60 -1.38 -3.36
N ALA A 530 -32.31 -2.51 -3.52
CA ALA A 530 -31.67 -3.81 -3.71
C ALA A 530 -30.85 -3.86 -5.01
N SER A 531 -31.42 -3.39 -6.13
CA SER A 531 -30.73 -3.40 -7.43
C SER A 531 -29.58 -2.39 -7.48
N GLY A 532 -29.78 -1.15 -7.04
CA GLY A 532 -28.76 -0.10 -7.04
C GLY A 532 -27.58 -0.43 -6.13
N PHE A 533 -27.84 -0.92 -4.92
CA PHE A 533 -26.78 -1.27 -3.98
C PHE A 533 -25.99 -2.51 -4.44
N SER A 534 -26.65 -3.49 -5.04
CA SER A 534 -25.97 -4.68 -5.59
C SER A 534 -25.06 -4.33 -6.77
N ILE A 535 -25.53 -3.49 -7.70
CA ILE A 535 -24.75 -3.09 -8.88
C ILE A 535 -23.56 -2.23 -8.48
N THR A 536 -23.72 -1.33 -7.51
CA THR A 536 -22.63 -0.48 -7.02
C THR A 536 -21.56 -1.28 -6.30
N ILE A 537 -21.93 -2.27 -5.48
CA ILE A 537 -20.97 -3.17 -4.85
C ILE A 537 -20.20 -3.98 -5.89
N VAL A 538 -20.88 -4.60 -6.85
CA VAL A 538 -20.21 -5.39 -7.91
C VAL A 538 -19.25 -4.50 -8.71
N SER A 539 -19.69 -3.30 -9.05
CA SER A 539 -18.87 -2.36 -9.81
C SER A 539 -17.70 -1.83 -9.01
N MET A 540 -17.87 -1.60 -7.70
CA MET A 540 -16.79 -1.28 -6.77
C MET A 540 -15.76 -2.42 -6.73
N PHE A 541 -16.16 -3.69 -6.66
CA PHE A 541 -15.21 -4.81 -6.70
C PHE A 541 -14.48 -4.93 -8.04
N ILE A 542 -15.16 -4.67 -9.16
CA ILE A 542 -14.52 -4.65 -10.48
C ILE A 542 -13.52 -3.49 -10.57
N ILE A 543 -13.91 -2.29 -10.14
CA ILE A 543 -13.03 -1.12 -10.12
C ILE A 543 -11.86 -1.36 -9.16
N PHE A 544 -12.09 -1.90 -7.97
CA PHE A 544 -11.02 -2.13 -7.00
C PHE A 544 -10.07 -3.24 -7.47
N ARG A 545 -10.57 -4.28 -8.13
CA ARG A 545 -9.73 -5.28 -8.79
C ARG A 545 -8.95 -4.66 -9.95
N HIS A 546 -9.57 -3.76 -10.71
CA HIS A 546 -8.89 -3.05 -11.78
C HIS A 546 -7.86 -2.10 -11.21
N CYS A 547 -8.17 -1.20 -10.27
CA CYS A 547 -7.25 -0.35 -9.52
C CYS A 547 -6.14 -1.12 -8.79
N SER A 548 -6.41 -2.30 -8.23
CA SER A 548 -5.37 -3.15 -7.62
C SER A 548 -4.51 -3.82 -8.69
N GLY A 549 -5.10 -4.16 -9.84
CA GLY A 549 -4.37 -4.53 -11.06
C GLY A 549 -3.76 -3.33 -11.80
N GLU A 550 -4.17 -2.10 -11.50
CA GLU A 550 -3.78 -0.83 -12.11
C GLU A 550 -2.76 -0.09 -11.24
N TYR A 551 -2.54 -0.47 -9.98
CA TYR A 551 -1.20 -0.36 -9.40
C TYR A 551 -0.13 -1.09 -10.26
N SER A 552 -0.57 -1.97 -11.16
CA SER A 552 0.24 -2.56 -12.24
C SER A 552 -0.06 -2.04 -13.67
N ILE A 553 -1.03 -1.12 -13.90
CA ILE A 553 -1.49 -0.70 -15.25
C ILE A 553 -1.78 0.82 -15.39
N GLU A 554 -2.00 1.59 -14.31
CA GLU A 554 -2.21 3.06 -14.33
C GLU A 554 -0.92 3.87 -14.66
N LYS A 555 0.15 3.20 -15.13
CA LYS A 555 1.25 3.84 -15.87
C LYS A 555 0.92 4.13 -17.34
N HIS A 556 -0.20 3.61 -17.87
CA HIS A 556 -0.45 3.66 -19.31
C HIS A 556 -1.14 4.91 -19.87
N LEU A 557 -1.48 5.92 -19.05
CA LEU A 557 -2.07 7.19 -19.54
C LEU A 557 -1.51 8.43 -18.82
N SER A 558 -0.21 8.63 -18.89
CA SER A 558 0.36 9.99 -18.97
C SER A 558 1.61 9.97 -19.85
N MET A 559 1.37 9.93 -21.16
CA MET A 559 2.28 10.45 -22.17
C MET A 559 1.86 11.90 -22.47
#